data_AF-A0A8D8Q6I0-F1
#
_entry.id   AF-A0A8D8Q6I0-F1
#
_cell.length_a   1.000
_cell.length_b   1.000
_cell.length_c   1.000
_cell.angle_alpha   90.00
_cell.angle_beta   90.00
_cell.angle_gamma   90.00
#
_symmetry.space_group_name_H-M   'P 1'
#
loop_
_entity.id
_entity.type
_entity.pdbx_description
1 polymer ?
#
loop_
_entity_poly.entity_id
_entity_poly.type
_entity_poly.pdbx_seq_one_letter_code
_entity_poly.pdbx_strand_id
1 'polypeptide(L)'
;MVGPTGKVIGVEHIPQLIEDSLRNISKGNKDLLDSGRIRIVEADAREGYLPEAPYDVIYYGGCVCEVPARILNQLKKGGRLLVPLGPMDDFQELTTIDRFHDNRLHKTKVLDVSYDPIMRKALQLDIHKFQVDPVDENLFTFANYDSDELFSKKVWSVQQDPLYTTPTWIPQPPGYTTPGEITTLDKYGNKVTWNNTDVDLEKDLNF
;
A
#
# COMPACT_ATOMS: atom_id res chain seq x y z
N MET A 1 19.00 -17.04 6.43
CA MET A 1 18.64 -18.06 5.42
C MET A 1 17.78 -19.13 6.08
N VAL A 2 16.81 -19.67 5.36
CA VAL A 2 16.01 -20.82 5.83
C VAL A 2 16.88 -22.08 5.93
N GLY A 3 16.52 -23.02 6.81
CA GLY A 3 17.23 -24.30 6.96
C GLY A 3 17.26 -25.12 5.66
N PRO A 4 18.03 -26.23 5.58
CA PRO A 4 18.30 -26.95 4.33
C PRO A 4 17.05 -27.38 3.51
N THR A 5 15.92 -27.62 4.18
CA THR A 5 14.64 -28.01 3.58
C THR A 5 13.66 -26.84 3.40
N GLY A 6 14.04 -25.66 3.85
CA GLY A 6 13.20 -24.47 3.80
C GLY A 6 13.11 -23.88 2.41
N LYS A 7 11.99 -23.15 2.19
CA LYS A 7 11.62 -22.49 0.95
C LYS A 7 11.20 -21.04 1.24
N VAL A 8 11.47 -20.14 0.29
CA VAL A 8 11.15 -18.72 0.34
C VAL A 8 10.44 -18.33 -0.95
N ILE A 9 9.33 -17.61 -0.79
CA ILE A 9 8.60 -16.98 -1.90
C ILE A 9 8.74 -15.47 -1.75
N GLY A 10 9.35 -14.81 -2.74
CA GLY A 10 9.32 -13.37 -2.89
C GLY A 10 8.15 -12.97 -3.77
N VAL A 11 7.33 -12.01 -3.32
CA VAL A 11 6.20 -11.47 -4.08
C VAL A 11 6.53 -10.05 -4.46
N GLU A 12 6.48 -9.74 -5.75
CA GLU A 12 6.78 -8.43 -6.32
C GLU A 12 5.82 -8.19 -7.49
N HIS A 13 5.30 -6.98 -7.67
CA HIS A 13 4.38 -6.67 -8.77
C HIS A 13 5.04 -5.88 -9.92
N ILE A 14 6.28 -5.39 -9.75
CA ILE A 14 7.05 -4.68 -10.77
C ILE A 14 7.97 -5.68 -11.50
N PRO A 15 7.72 -6.00 -12.79
CA PRO A 15 8.48 -7.00 -13.53
C PRO A 15 9.99 -6.74 -13.58
N GLN A 16 10.38 -5.48 -13.70
CA GLN A 16 11.78 -5.07 -13.72
C GLN A 16 12.48 -5.43 -12.39
N LEU A 17 11.83 -5.24 -11.25
CA LEU A 17 12.39 -5.61 -9.94
C LEU A 17 12.47 -7.13 -9.78
N ILE A 18 11.56 -7.89 -10.39
CA ILE A 18 11.65 -9.36 -10.43
C ILE A 18 12.89 -9.79 -11.21
N GLU A 19 13.07 -9.27 -12.43
CA GLU A 19 14.23 -9.60 -13.26
C GLU A 19 15.56 -9.23 -12.57
N ASP A 20 15.60 -8.07 -11.94
CA ASP A 20 16.74 -7.58 -11.18
C ASP A 20 17.05 -8.49 -9.98
N SER A 21 16.02 -8.89 -9.24
CA SER A 21 16.16 -9.80 -8.11
C SER A 21 16.72 -11.17 -8.54
N LEU A 22 16.18 -11.76 -9.63
CA LEU A 22 16.63 -13.04 -10.17
C LEU A 22 18.07 -12.97 -10.64
N ARG A 23 18.45 -11.88 -11.33
CA ARG A 23 19.82 -11.63 -11.77
C ARG A 23 20.77 -11.47 -10.59
N ASN A 24 20.36 -10.74 -9.55
CA ASN A 24 21.18 -10.53 -8.35
C ASN A 24 21.37 -11.83 -7.54
N ILE A 25 20.33 -12.63 -7.37
CA ILE A 25 20.44 -13.94 -6.70
C ILE A 25 21.36 -14.87 -7.51
N SER A 26 21.23 -14.88 -8.84
CA SER A 26 22.03 -15.73 -9.73
C SER A 26 23.54 -15.47 -9.67
N LYS A 27 23.98 -14.27 -9.25
CA LYS A 27 25.41 -13.94 -9.13
C LYS A 27 26.14 -14.75 -8.06
N GLY A 28 25.44 -15.23 -7.03
CA GLY A 28 26.08 -15.93 -5.91
C GLY A 28 25.33 -17.14 -5.36
N ASN A 29 24.04 -17.28 -5.65
CA ASN A 29 23.16 -18.30 -5.05
C ASN A 29 22.21 -18.91 -6.10
N LYS A 30 22.72 -19.16 -7.32
CA LYS A 30 21.92 -19.70 -8.42
C LYS A 30 21.31 -21.06 -8.08
N ASP A 31 22.00 -21.88 -7.30
CA ASP A 31 21.53 -23.16 -6.79
C ASP A 31 20.22 -23.06 -6.00
N LEU A 32 19.98 -21.95 -5.30
CA LEU A 32 18.72 -21.72 -4.58
C LEU A 32 17.53 -21.48 -5.52
N LEU A 33 17.78 -20.86 -6.68
CA LEU A 33 16.77 -20.70 -7.73
C LEU A 33 16.54 -22.05 -8.45
N ASP A 34 17.62 -22.72 -8.84
CA ASP A 34 17.56 -23.99 -9.58
C ASP A 34 16.88 -25.10 -8.77
N SER A 35 17.10 -25.13 -7.46
CA SER A 35 16.42 -26.06 -6.53
C SER A 35 14.98 -25.66 -6.20
N GLY A 36 14.51 -24.48 -6.63
CA GLY A 36 13.19 -23.95 -6.30
C GLY A 36 13.01 -23.55 -4.82
N ARG A 37 14.11 -23.49 -4.05
CA ARG A 37 14.11 -23.04 -2.65
C ARG A 37 13.87 -21.55 -2.53
N ILE A 38 14.24 -20.76 -3.54
CA ILE A 38 13.80 -19.38 -3.71
C ILE A 38 12.98 -19.30 -4.98
N ARG A 39 11.79 -18.72 -4.88
CA ARG A 39 10.96 -18.35 -6.03
C ARG A 39 10.56 -16.90 -5.90
N ILE A 40 10.73 -16.12 -6.96
CA ILE A 40 10.19 -14.77 -7.05
C ILE A 40 9.00 -14.83 -8.00
N VAL A 41 7.84 -14.30 -7.59
CA VAL A 41 6.58 -14.38 -8.33
C VAL A 41 6.01 -12.99 -8.58
N GLU A 42 5.47 -12.78 -9.78
CA GLU A 42 4.70 -11.59 -10.09
C GLU A 42 3.31 -11.70 -9.46
N ALA A 43 3.08 -10.99 -8.35
CA ALA A 43 1.79 -10.98 -7.67
C ALA A 43 1.61 -9.74 -6.79
N ASP A 44 0.37 -9.47 -6.42
CA ASP A 44 0.02 -8.37 -5.51
C ASP A 44 0.26 -8.78 -4.06
N ALA A 45 1.24 -8.17 -3.41
CA ALA A 45 1.58 -8.44 -2.02
C ALA A 45 0.42 -8.17 -1.05
N ARG A 46 -0.58 -7.36 -1.43
CA ARG A 46 -1.78 -7.15 -0.62
C ARG A 46 -2.62 -8.41 -0.50
N GLU A 47 -2.55 -9.32 -1.47
CA GLU A 47 -3.27 -10.60 -1.49
C GLU A 47 -2.46 -11.76 -0.89
N GLY A 48 -1.17 -11.54 -0.63
CA GLY A 48 -0.24 -12.61 -0.27
C GLY A 48 0.00 -13.57 -1.44
N TYR A 49 0.27 -14.84 -1.14
CA TYR A 49 0.46 -15.85 -2.18
C TYR A 49 -0.10 -17.21 -1.75
N LEU A 50 -1.42 -17.36 -1.89
CA LEU A 50 -2.16 -18.57 -1.51
C LEU A 50 -1.57 -19.91 -2.01
N PRO A 51 -0.99 -20.03 -3.23
CA PRO A 51 -0.51 -21.32 -3.74
C PRO A 51 0.58 -21.99 -2.89
N GLU A 52 1.31 -21.24 -2.07
CA GLU A 52 2.36 -21.77 -1.18
C GLU A 52 2.04 -21.56 0.30
N ALA A 53 0.84 -21.06 0.60
CA ALA A 53 0.33 -20.97 1.95
C ALA A 53 0.02 -22.39 2.50
N PRO A 54 0.10 -22.59 3.82
CA PRO A 54 0.38 -21.58 4.85
C PRO A 54 1.89 -21.39 5.11
N TYR A 55 2.25 -20.26 5.72
CA TYR A 55 3.64 -19.84 5.98
C TYR A 55 4.02 -19.87 7.46
N ASP A 56 5.24 -20.29 7.77
CA ASP A 56 5.81 -20.18 9.12
C ASP A 56 6.17 -18.73 9.46
N VAL A 57 6.68 -17.99 8.48
CA VAL A 57 7.04 -16.58 8.62
C VAL A 57 6.54 -15.80 7.41
N ILE A 58 5.95 -14.64 7.65
CA ILE A 58 5.63 -13.65 6.62
C ILE A 58 6.38 -12.36 6.98
N TYR A 59 7.00 -11.73 5.98
CA TYR A 59 7.64 -10.43 6.14
C TYR A 59 7.08 -9.46 5.10
N TYR A 60 6.71 -8.27 5.56
CA TYR A 60 6.27 -7.17 4.72
C TYR A 60 7.42 -6.18 4.55
N GLY A 61 7.95 -6.09 3.34
CA GLY A 61 8.99 -5.13 2.95
C GLY A 61 8.47 -3.71 2.68
N GLY A 62 7.28 -3.38 3.18
CA GLY A 62 6.63 -2.08 3.04
C GLY A 62 5.57 -1.89 4.14
N CYS A 63 5.14 -0.66 4.38
CA CYS A 63 4.19 -0.35 5.43
C CYS A 63 2.73 -0.56 5.01
N VAL A 64 1.88 -0.85 5.99
CA VAL A 64 0.41 -0.89 5.85
C VAL A 64 -0.25 -0.28 7.08
N CYS A 65 -1.39 0.38 6.90
CA CYS A 65 -2.16 0.91 8.04
C CYS A 65 -2.71 -0.22 8.93
N GLU A 66 -3.16 -1.30 8.30
CA GLU A 66 -3.66 -2.49 8.97
C GLU A 66 -3.29 -3.75 8.16
N VAL A 67 -3.06 -4.86 8.86
CA VAL A 67 -2.80 -6.15 8.21
C VAL A 67 -4.11 -6.76 7.70
N PRO A 68 -4.26 -7.03 6.39
CA PRO A 68 -5.46 -7.67 5.86
C PRO A 68 -5.67 -9.09 6.42
N ALA A 69 -6.92 -9.46 6.72
CA ALA A 69 -7.26 -10.79 7.27
C ALA A 69 -6.76 -11.95 6.38
N ARG A 70 -6.77 -11.77 5.06
CA ARG A 70 -6.25 -12.76 4.10
C ARG A 70 -4.76 -13.10 4.29
N ILE A 71 -3.97 -12.16 4.81
CA ILE A 71 -2.55 -12.37 5.11
C ILE A 71 -2.40 -13.14 6.42
N LEU A 72 -3.15 -12.75 7.44
CA LEU A 72 -3.20 -13.46 8.73
C LEU A 72 -3.68 -14.91 8.54
N ASN A 73 -4.60 -15.14 7.60
CA ASN A 73 -5.09 -16.48 7.27
C ASN A 73 -4.03 -17.36 6.60
N GLN A 74 -3.07 -16.76 5.89
CA GLN A 74 -1.94 -17.47 5.30
C GLN A 74 -0.84 -17.79 6.32
N LEU A 75 -0.88 -17.22 7.53
CA LEU A 75 0.08 -17.53 8.58
C LEU A 75 -0.29 -18.83 9.30
N LYS A 76 0.67 -19.76 9.43
CA LYS A 76 0.51 -21.00 10.20
C LYS A 76 0.24 -20.72 11.66
N LYS A 77 -0.39 -21.68 12.33
CA LYS A 77 -0.37 -21.78 13.80
C LYS A 77 1.07 -21.99 14.26
N GLY A 78 1.52 -21.18 15.22
CA GLY A 78 2.92 -21.08 15.64
C GLY A 78 3.78 -20.16 14.75
N GLY A 79 3.19 -19.55 13.71
CA GLY A 79 3.90 -18.67 12.78
C GLY A 79 3.97 -17.22 13.25
N ARG A 80 4.85 -16.44 12.61
CA ARG A 80 5.06 -15.01 12.88
C ARG A 80 4.99 -14.16 11.61
N LEU A 81 4.25 -13.06 11.67
CA LEU A 81 4.31 -11.97 10.70
C LEU A 81 5.18 -10.83 11.24
N LEU A 82 6.05 -10.26 10.43
CA LEU A 82 6.79 -9.02 10.71
C LEU A 82 6.37 -7.96 9.70
N VAL A 83 5.84 -6.83 10.17
CA VAL A 83 5.21 -5.81 9.32
C VAL A 83 5.34 -4.41 9.93
N PRO A 84 5.75 -3.39 9.16
CA PRO A 84 5.62 -1.99 9.55
C PRO A 84 4.15 -1.54 9.53
N LEU A 85 3.64 -1.08 10.67
CA LEU A 85 2.27 -0.57 10.83
C LEU A 85 2.26 0.92 11.08
N GLY A 86 1.56 1.67 10.24
CA GLY A 86 1.46 3.12 10.35
C GLY A 86 0.82 3.74 9.12
N PRO A 87 0.51 5.05 9.16
CA PRO A 87 0.03 5.77 8.00
C PRO A 87 1.14 5.89 6.93
N MET A 88 0.74 6.19 5.70
CA MET A 88 1.65 6.21 4.54
C MET A 88 2.63 7.39 4.54
N ASP A 89 2.30 8.46 5.27
CA ASP A 89 2.96 9.77 5.29
C ASP A 89 3.63 10.09 6.64
N ASP A 90 3.78 9.10 7.53
CA ASP A 90 4.44 9.27 8.83
C ASP A 90 5.32 8.05 9.18
N PHE A 91 6.02 8.13 10.31
CA PHE A 91 6.74 7.01 10.90
C PHE A 91 5.79 5.85 11.21
N GLN A 92 6.32 4.63 11.11
CA GLN A 92 5.59 3.40 11.36
C GLN A 92 6.22 2.59 12.48
N GLU A 93 5.44 1.72 13.09
CA GLU A 93 5.91 0.79 14.09
C GLU A 93 6.17 -0.58 13.45
N LEU A 94 7.43 -1.00 13.40
CA LEU A 94 7.77 -2.36 13.04
C LEU A 94 7.18 -3.29 14.11
N THR A 95 6.23 -4.12 13.70
CA THR A 95 5.41 -4.93 14.60
C THR A 95 5.52 -6.40 14.23
N THR A 96 5.69 -7.26 15.24
CA THR A 96 5.49 -8.70 15.06
C THR A 96 4.06 -9.10 15.43
N ILE A 97 3.45 -9.97 14.64
CA ILE A 97 2.17 -10.61 14.95
C ILE A 97 2.39 -12.11 15.00
N ASP A 98 2.31 -12.69 16.21
CA ASP A 98 2.41 -14.12 16.44
C ASP A 98 1.02 -14.77 16.42
N ARG A 99 0.88 -15.88 15.69
CA ARG A 99 -0.33 -16.71 15.72
C ARG A 99 -0.11 -17.91 16.62
N PHE A 100 -0.76 -17.93 17.77
CA PHE A 100 -0.70 -19.08 18.69
C PHE A 100 -1.47 -20.29 18.16
N HIS A 101 -1.21 -21.47 18.73
CA HIS A 101 -1.89 -22.72 18.34
C HIS A 101 -3.42 -22.71 18.60
N ASP A 102 -3.87 -21.89 19.55
CA ASP A 102 -5.27 -21.62 19.88
C ASP A 102 -5.92 -20.56 18.96
N ASN A 103 -5.22 -20.12 17.90
CA ASN A 103 -5.59 -19.04 16.98
C ASN A 103 -5.59 -17.61 17.54
N ARG A 104 -5.20 -17.39 18.80
CA ARG A 104 -5.01 -16.01 19.28
C ARG A 104 -3.85 -15.35 18.54
N LEU A 105 -4.03 -14.08 18.21
CA LEU A 105 -2.98 -13.23 17.65
C LEU A 105 -2.40 -12.36 18.76
N HIS A 106 -1.07 -12.23 18.79
CA HIS A 106 -0.39 -11.34 19.70
C HIS A 106 0.52 -10.39 18.94
N LYS A 107 0.28 -9.10 19.12
CA LYS A 107 1.02 -8.02 18.47
C LYS A 107 2.06 -7.47 19.44
N THR A 108 3.29 -7.31 18.97
CA THR A 108 4.38 -6.73 19.75
C THR A 108 5.10 -5.70 18.90
N LYS A 109 5.15 -4.45 19.38
CA LYS A 109 5.99 -3.40 18.81
C LYS A 109 7.46 -3.79 19.00
N VAL A 110 8.25 -3.67 17.93
CA VAL A 110 9.70 -3.93 17.94
C VAL A 110 10.48 -2.62 17.99
N LEU A 111 10.26 -1.72 17.02
CA LEU A 111 10.89 -0.39 16.94
C LEU A 111 10.12 0.53 15.97
N ASP A 112 10.45 1.81 15.99
CA ASP A 112 9.96 2.79 15.00
C ASP A 112 10.81 2.73 13.72
N VAL A 113 10.17 2.78 12.56
CA VAL A 113 10.77 2.63 11.22
C VAL A 113 10.11 3.56 10.20
N SER A 114 10.72 3.65 9.01
CA SER A 114 10.15 4.32 7.84
C SER A 114 10.32 3.41 6.62
N TYR A 115 9.21 3.03 6.01
CA TYR A 115 9.08 2.16 4.85
C TYR A 115 8.15 2.80 3.82
N ASP A 116 8.38 2.48 2.55
CA ASP A 116 7.41 2.77 1.49
C ASP A 116 6.12 1.95 1.67
N PRO A 117 4.95 2.49 1.27
CA PRO A 117 3.70 1.77 1.45
C PRO A 117 3.53 0.60 0.47
N ILE A 118 2.91 -0.49 0.95
CA ILE A 118 2.40 -1.54 0.08
C ILE A 118 1.13 -1.03 -0.60
N MET A 119 1.17 -0.88 -1.92
CA MET A 119 0.10 -0.24 -2.70
C MET A 119 -0.17 -0.95 -4.04
N ARG A 120 -1.10 -0.42 -4.83
CA ARG A 120 -1.36 -0.91 -6.20
C ARG A 120 -0.17 -0.59 -7.11
N LYS A 121 0.20 -1.53 -7.98
CA LYS A 121 1.22 -1.36 -9.05
C LYS A 121 1.15 -0.02 -9.77
N ALA A 122 -0.05 0.37 -10.21
CA ALA A 122 -0.26 1.63 -10.93
C ALA A 122 0.16 2.86 -10.10
N LEU A 123 -0.20 2.89 -8.82
CA LEU A 123 0.12 4.01 -7.93
C LEU A 123 1.63 4.08 -7.66
N GLN A 124 2.28 2.94 -7.43
CA GLN A 124 3.73 2.93 -7.19
C GLN A 124 4.50 3.43 -8.41
N LEU A 125 4.13 2.99 -9.61
CA LEU A 125 4.73 3.46 -10.85
C LEU A 125 4.49 4.95 -11.08
N ASP A 126 3.32 5.47 -10.68
CA ASP A 126 3.02 6.89 -10.82
C ASP A 126 3.85 7.76 -9.86
N ILE A 127 4.06 7.35 -8.61
CA ILE A 127 4.93 8.06 -7.66
C ILE A 127 6.36 8.18 -8.21
N HIS A 128 6.86 7.11 -8.81
CA HIS A 128 8.24 7.07 -9.32
C HIS A 128 8.41 7.85 -10.63
N LYS A 129 7.34 8.11 -11.39
CA LYS A 129 7.40 9.01 -12.56
C LYS A 129 7.68 10.47 -12.16
N PHE A 130 7.32 10.87 -10.94
CA PHE A 130 7.58 12.22 -10.43
C PHE A 130 8.91 12.36 -9.68
N GLN A 131 9.66 11.26 -9.51
CA GLN A 131 11.00 11.28 -8.92
C GLN A 131 12.13 11.13 -9.95
N VAL A 132 11.81 10.79 -11.20
CA VAL A 132 12.79 10.67 -12.28
C VAL A 132 12.74 11.90 -13.17
N ASP A 133 13.12 13.05 -12.61
CA ASP A 133 13.81 14.05 -13.43
C ASP A 133 15.27 13.60 -13.53
N PRO A 134 15.93 13.69 -14.71
CA PRO A 134 17.33 13.32 -14.85
C PRO A 134 18.16 14.16 -13.88
N VAL A 135 18.78 13.48 -12.93
CA VAL A 135 19.59 14.06 -11.85
C VAL A 135 20.67 14.97 -12.46
N ASP A 136 20.55 16.28 -12.27
CA ASP A 136 21.70 17.19 -12.33
C ASP A 136 22.52 16.91 -11.05
N GLU A 137 23.72 16.34 -11.21
CA GLU A 137 24.54 15.78 -10.12
C GLU A 137 25.01 16.80 -9.06
N ASN A 138 24.57 18.05 -9.12
CA ASN A 138 25.01 19.14 -8.23
C ASN A 138 23.93 19.75 -7.31
N LEU A 139 22.71 19.19 -7.22
CA LEU A 139 21.64 19.78 -6.40
C LEU A 139 21.10 18.84 -5.32
N PHE A 140 21.98 18.45 -4.37
CA PHE A 140 21.50 18.02 -3.04
C PHE A 140 21.19 19.27 -2.20
N THR A 141 19.99 19.82 -2.40
CA THR A 141 19.36 20.69 -1.39
C THR A 141 17.93 20.20 -1.16
N PHE A 142 17.75 19.43 -0.08
CA PHE A 142 16.44 19.21 0.53
C PHE A 142 15.95 20.54 1.11
N ALA A 143 15.30 21.37 0.28
CA ALA A 143 14.61 22.56 0.75
C ALA A 143 13.45 22.88 -0.18
N ASN A 144 12.24 22.84 0.39
CA ASN A 144 11.00 23.41 -0.11
C ASN A 144 10.29 22.62 -1.23
N TYR A 145 9.56 21.58 -0.85
CA TYR A 145 8.32 21.25 -1.57
C TYR A 145 7.19 21.07 -0.57
N ASP A 146 6.19 21.94 -0.70
CA ASP A 146 5.00 21.99 0.12
C ASP A 146 4.12 20.78 -0.22
N SER A 147 3.92 19.89 0.76
CA SER A 147 3.11 18.67 0.62
C SER A 147 1.67 18.97 0.20
N ASP A 148 1.19 20.19 0.41
CA ASP A 148 -0.18 20.59 0.07
C ASP A 148 -0.42 20.82 -1.43
N GLU A 149 0.62 21.12 -2.23
CA GLU A 149 0.45 21.28 -3.69
C GLU A 149 0.23 19.93 -4.41
N LEU A 150 0.79 18.85 -3.86
CA LEU A 150 0.68 17.49 -4.42
C LEU A 150 -0.76 16.95 -4.38
N PHE A 151 -1.58 17.39 -3.42
CA PHE A 151 -2.96 16.92 -3.28
C PHE A 151 -4.00 17.81 -3.98
N SER A 152 -3.63 19.03 -4.41
CA SER A 152 -4.59 20.00 -4.97
C SER A 152 -4.83 19.87 -6.49
N LYS A 153 -3.97 19.16 -7.23
CA LYS A 153 -3.97 19.16 -8.71
C LYS A 153 -4.50 17.92 -9.43
N LYS A 154 -5.22 17.02 -8.75
CA LYS A 154 -5.97 15.96 -9.45
C LYS A 154 -7.44 15.94 -9.03
N VAL A 155 -8.26 16.45 -9.94
CA VAL A 155 -9.70 16.20 -10.03
C VAL A 155 -9.89 14.68 -10.11
N TRP A 156 -10.46 14.08 -9.07
CA TRP A 156 -10.84 12.67 -9.10
C TRP A 156 -12.17 12.52 -9.84
N SER A 157 -12.20 11.78 -10.94
CA SER A 157 -13.42 11.07 -11.35
C SER A 157 -13.38 9.69 -10.69
N VAL A 158 -14.33 9.46 -9.77
CA VAL A 158 -14.51 8.18 -9.09
C VAL A 158 -15.26 7.23 -10.04
N GLN A 159 -14.60 6.20 -10.54
CA GLN A 159 -15.28 5.01 -11.07
C GLN A 159 -15.51 4.05 -9.89
N GLN A 160 -16.78 3.85 -9.51
CA GLN A 160 -17.16 2.89 -8.46
C GLN A 160 -16.84 1.45 -8.88
N ASP A 161 -16.09 0.73 -8.04
CA ASP A 161 -15.90 -0.72 -8.09
C ASP A 161 -17.05 -1.39 -7.31
N PRO A 162 -17.85 -2.30 -7.91
CA PRO A 162 -19.09 -2.79 -7.32
C PRO A 162 -18.94 -3.84 -6.19
N LEU A 163 -17.74 -4.06 -5.63
CA LEU A 163 -17.51 -5.14 -4.65
C LEU A 163 -17.25 -4.76 -3.19
N TYR A 164 -17.35 -3.49 -2.80
CA TYR A 164 -17.26 -3.13 -1.36
C TYR A 164 -18.29 -2.07 -0.94
N THR A 165 -19.32 -2.54 -0.23
CA THR A 165 -20.20 -1.73 0.60
C THR A 165 -19.93 -2.06 2.06
N THR A 166 -19.36 -1.12 2.82
CA THR A 166 -20.00 -0.59 4.04
C THR A 166 -19.12 0.45 4.76
N PRO A 167 -19.72 1.55 5.23
CA PRO A 167 -19.15 2.56 6.13
C PRO A 167 -19.62 2.34 7.59
N THR A 168 -18.87 2.81 8.60
CA THR A 168 -19.39 3.02 9.98
C THR A 168 -18.41 3.88 10.80
N TRP A 169 -18.76 4.82 11.70
CA TRP A 169 -19.88 5.77 11.94
C TRP A 169 -19.42 6.66 13.13
N ILE A 170 -19.51 8.00 13.08
CA ILE A 170 -19.41 8.92 14.24
C ILE A 170 -20.46 10.06 14.03
N PRO A 171 -21.19 10.56 15.06
CA PRO A 171 -22.61 10.95 14.97
C PRO A 171 -22.91 12.39 14.46
N GLN A 172 -24.17 12.64 14.07
CA GLN A 172 -24.76 13.94 13.63
C GLN A 172 -25.95 14.34 14.53
N PRO A 173 -26.25 15.64 14.80
CA PRO A 173 -27.28 16.38 14.01
C PRO A 173 -27.14 17.95 14.02
N PRO A 174 -28.04 18.77 13.39
CA PRO A 174 -28.96 18.54 12.27
C PRO A 174 -28.82 19.58 11.12
N GLY A 175 -29.14 19.18 9.89
CA GLY A 175 -29.43 20.14 8.82
C GLY A 175 -29.36 19.53 7.43
N TYR A 176 -30.51 19.10 6.92
CA TYR A 176 -30.70 18.78 5.50
C TYR A 176 -30.20 19.94 4.64
N THR A 177 -29.21 19.74 3.76
CA THR A 177 -28.95 20.69 2.68
C THR A 177 -29.82 20.31 1.50
N THR A 178 -30.92 21.05 1.35
CA THR A 178 -31.64 21.24 0.09
C THR A 178 -30.69 21.72 -1.02
N PRO A 179 -31.03 21.48 -2.31
CA PRO A 179 -30.27 22.00 -3.43
C PRO A 179 -30.08 23.54 -3.32
N GLY A 180 -28.85 24.02 -3.48
CA GLY A 180 -28.52 25.44 -3.41
C GLY A 180 -27.02 25.71 -3.30
N GLU A 181 -26.63 26.99 -3.41
CA GLU A 181 -25.25 27.46 -3.28
C GLU A 181 -24.72 27.23 -1.86
N ILE A 182 -23.59 26.52 -1.77
CA ILE A 182 -22.86 26.31 -0.53
C ILE A 182 -21.61 27.18 -0.57
N THR A 183 -21.47 28.06 0.42
CA THR A 183 -20.28 28.87 0.63
C THR A 183 -19.50 28.37 1.84
N THR A 184 -18.22 28.05 1.66
CA THR A 184 -17.28 27.73 2.75
C THR A 184 -16.13 28.73 2.75
N LEU A 185 -15.22 28.60 3.73
CA LEU A 185 -13.94 29.29 3.73
C LEU A 185 -12.84 28.30 3.35
N ASP A 186 -11.89 28.71 2.51
CA ASP A 186 -10.67 27.95 2.28
C ASP A 186 -9.73 28.03 3.50
N LYS A 187 -8.63 27.29 3.46
CA LYS A 187 -7.61 27.28 4.53
C LYS A 187 -6.89 28.62 4.73
N TYR A 188 -7.12 29.60 3.85
CA TYR A 188 -6.59 30.96 3.93
C TYR A 188 -7.67 31.98 4.35
N GLY A 189 -8.88 31.52 4.66
CA GLY A 189 -9.99 32.37 5.11
C GLY A 189 -10.76 33.06 3.99
N ASN A 190 -10.55 32.67 2.73
CA ASN A 190 -11.29 33.22 1.59
C ASN A 190 -12.62 32.49 1.41
N LYS A 191 -13.69 33.22 1.09
CA LYS A 191 -14.97 32.60 0.76
C LYS A 191 -14.91 31.91 -0.60
N VAL A 192 -15.30 30.64 -0.63
CA VAL A 192 -15.47 29.84 -1.84
C VAL A 192 -16.90 29.34 -1.88
N THR A 193 -17.58 29.58 -2.99
CA THR A 193 -18.98 29.18 -3.20
C THR A 193 -19.08 28.20 -4.36
N TRP A 194 -19.85 27.13 -4.21
CA TRP A 194 -20.20 26.21 -5.29
C TRP A 194 -21.68 25.84 -5.26
N ASN A 195 -22.23 25.61 -6.45
CA ASN A 195 -23.62 25.23 -6.65
C ASN A 195 -23.71 23.71 -6.85
N ASN A 196 -24.49 23.01 -6.01
CA ASN A 196 -24.59 21.55 -6.05
C ASN A 196 -25.76 21.04 -6.92
N THR A 197 -25.99 21.70 -8.06
CA THR A 197 -26.96 21.29 -9.07
C THR A 197 -26.24 21.22 -10.41
N ASP A 198 -25.77 20.03 -10.78
CA ASP A 198 -25.65 19.51 -12.15
C ASP A 198 -24.75 18.26 -12.17
N VAL A 199 -25.36 17.07 -12.03
CA VAL A 199 -24.78 15.82 -12.54
C VAL A 199 -25.88 15.12 -13.32
N ASP A 200 -26.00 15.45 -14.61
CA ASP A 200 -26.89 14.78 -15.55
C ASP A 200 -26.12 13.58 -16.15
N LEU A 201 -26.46 12.37 -15.73
CA LEU A 201 -25.66 11.14 -15.93
C LEU A 201 -25.79 10.46 -17.31
N GLU A 202 -26.23 11.13 -18.37
CA GLU A 202 -26.57 10.45 -19.65
C GLU A 202 -25.96 10.98 -20.96
N LYS A 203 -24.90 11.81 -20.98
CA LYS A 203 -24.41 12.36 -22.28
C LYS A 203 -22.98 12.12 -22.75
N ASP A 204 -22.06 11.58 -21.97
CA ASP A 204 -20.65 11.46 -22.42
C ASP A 204 -20.16 10.02 -22.59
N LEU A 205 -20.95 9.20 -23.28
CA LEU A 205 -20.44 8.02 -23.99
C LEU A 205 -20.54 8.27 -25.50
N ASN A 206 -19.51 8.90 -26.07
CA ASN A 206 -19.06 8.64 -27.44
C ASN A 206 -17.68 9.30 -27.69
N PHE A 207 -16.75 8.45 -28.14
CA PHE A 207 -15.36 8.65 -28.58
C PHE A 207 -14.27 8.56 -27.51
#